data_AF-A0A450V7H7-F1
#
_entry.id   AF-A0A450V7H7-F1
#
_cell.length_a   1.000
_cell.length_b   1.000
_cell.length_c   1.000
_cell.angle_alpha   90.00
_cell.angle_beta   90.00
_cell.angle_gamma   90.00
#
_symmetry.space_group_name_H-M   'P 1'
#
loop_
_entity.id
_entity.type
_entity.pdbx_description
1 polymer ?
#
loop_
_entity_poly.entity_id
_entity_poly.type
_entity_poly.pdbx_seq_one_letter_code
_entity_poly.pdbx_strand_id
1 'polypeptide(L)'
;MRERGFVPVYMAGKDNDYRGLMKNRIPEAFRKQYENMSIDEIDGRRIIPILDDFHFSTNREKQVGDLSFYSCCVLVVDDIFNLNFQGEHILKSFTHFRIKELSPSLRNLLIARWVNLTDRESVGIRSENKIYQRIDGMRELVDASLGKIIGDGIMPAYPFFVLSIITIYENFKPLEEITSQGYCYQALVYIYLRKCGVENDEIDTYINFLTEFSFFFFTSGKSEISGDDFGSFMESYREKYNFPVELKTLLRNLEETRMIALDNLGHYSFRYPYLYYFFVSKYLAEHIDTNKEMITTVIDSLHKDENAYIAIFMSHHSKNPFVLDKVTENAMGLFEKYAPAKLDKEELDFFDEQASVIIQATLPSKDSAPAKERAERLKIQDEIEESREKTERGDEDYGDLEIELRRSIKTVEVMGNMIKNRAGSLEKKTLEFMFEEGVEVYLRILTSFFSPIKDDREREVVIDFISCRLEKITAGKEDRISREKLEKISESIFWNLNFFVVYGLVDKVIHSVGSNKLSEVINRVCDKKDTPVYSLIRHGVSMWYNKSLQVDDLSERVEKDDFSEIARKIVRFMIANHASMHVLDFKEKQRIGHEFGISPKKLLESQPKNKDKSRRMQ
;
A
#
# COMPACT_ATOMS: atom_id res chain seq x y z
N MET A 1 11.83 7.98 31.54
CA MET A 1 11.63 7.32 32.85
C MET A 1 12.87 7.45 33.73
N ARG A 2 14.05 6.93 33.31
CA ARG A 2 15.30 7.03 34.09
C ARG A 2 15.74 8.46 34.43
N GLU A 3 15.69 9.39 33.48
CA GLU A 3 16.03 10.81 33.72
C GLU A 3 15.13 11.51 34.76
N ARG A 4 13.92 10.98 34.99
CA ARG A 4 12.98 11.47 36.01
C ARG A 4 13.03 10.65 37.31
N GLY A 5 13.98 9.70 37.42
CA GLY A 5 14.17 8.87 38.59
C GLY A 5 13.13 7.77 38.80
N PHE A 6 12.42 7.35 37.74
CA PHE A 6 11.54 6.17 37.76
C PHE A 6 12.29 4.90 37.39
N VAL A 7 11.84 3.79 37.95
CA VAL A 7 12.47 2.46 37.87
C VAL A 7 11.47 1.46 37.27
N PRO A 8 11.56 1.16 35.97
CA PRO A 8 10.65 0.21 35.32
C PRO A 8 10.99 -1.24 35.72
N VAL A 9 10.00 -2.06 36.06
CA VAL A 9 10.21 -3.48 36.37
C VAL A 9 9.35 -4.31 35.43
N TYR A 10 9.97 -5.02 34.50
CA TYR A 10 9.29 -5.81 33.49
C TYR A 10 8.99 -7.24 33.98
N MET A 11 7.81 -7.77 33.64
CA MET A 11 7.43 -9.15 33.90
C MET A 11 6.63 -9.67 32.71
N ALA A 12 6.87 -10.92 32.30
CA ALA A 12 6.07 -11.59 31.27
C ALA A 12 5.16 -12.65 31.90
N GLY A 13 3.91 -12.71 31.45
CA GLY A 13 2.90 -13.64 31.98
C GLY A 13 3.06 -15.09 31.55
N LYS A 14 3.66 -15.30 30.36
CA LYS A 14 3.70 -16.59 29.67
C LYS A 14 4.42 -17.71 30.42
N ASP A 15 5.31 -17.38 31.35
CA ASP A 15 6.11 -18.37 32.07
C ASP A 15 5.36 -19.01 33.25
N ASN A 16 4.28 -18.40 33.79
CA ASN A 16 3.60 -18.88 35.00
C ASN A 16 2.19 -18.28 35.27
N ASP A 17 1.46 -17.76 34.28
CA ASP A 17 0.08 -17.21 34.38
C ASP A 17 -0.13 -16.17 35.50
N TYR A 18 0.94 -15.44 35.84
CA TYR A 18 0.99 -14.59 37.01
C TYR A 18 0.62 -15.24 38.37
N ARG A 19 0.72 -16.57 38.51
CA ARG A 19 0.40 -17.26 39.78
C ARG A 19 1.24 -16.72 40.94
N GLY A 20 0.58 -16.38 42.05
CA GLY A 20 1.18 -15.79 43.25
C GLY A 20 0.72 -14.35 43.51
N LEU A 21 1.27 -13.70 44.55
CA LEU A 21 0.95 -12.31 44.90
C LEU A 21 1.93 -11.34 44.22
N MET A 22 1.44 -10.24 43.68
CA MET A 22 2.28 -9.26 42.95
C MET A 22 3.33 -8.63 43.85
N LYS A 23 3.01 -8.45 45.14
CA LYS A 23 3.95 -7.96 46.17
C LYS A 23 5.23 -8.82 46.31
N ASN A 24 5.19 -10.09 45.89
CA ASN A 24 6.37 -10.97 45.93
C ASN A 24 7.07 -11.03 44.56
N ARG A 25 6.27 -11.02 43.48
CA ARG A 25 6.77 -11.14 42.10
C ARG A 25 7.55 -9.91 41.65
N ILE A 26 7.09 -8.72 41.98
CA ILE A 26 7.77 -7.47 41.57
C ILE A 26 9.17 -7.37 42.20
N PRO A 27 9.37 -7.62 43.51
CA PRO A 27 10.71 -7.75 44.11
C PRO A 27 11.60 -8.82 43.47
N GLU A 28 11.02 -9.96 43.07
CA GLU A 28 11.78 -11.02 42.40
C GLU A 28 12.22 -10.60 41.00
N ALA A 29 11.32 -10.02 40.21
CA ALA A 29 11.60 -9.51 38.88
C ALA A 29 12.62 -8.36 38.92
N PHE A 30 12.52 -7.49 39.93
CA PHE A 30 13.48 -6.42 40.17
C PHE A 30 14.88 -6.98 40.42
N ARG A 31 15.03 -7.97 41.32
CA ARG A 31 16.33 -8.63 41.60
C ARG A 31 16.95 -9.29 40.38
N LYS A 32 16.16 -9.73 39.40
CA LYS A 32 16.65 -10.31 38.14
C LYS A 32 17.10 -9.24 37.12
N GLN A 33 16.59 -8.01 37.23
CA GLN A 33 16.82 -6.94 36.24
C GLN A 33 17.83 -5.88 36.70
N TYR A 34 18.03 -5.75 38.01
CA TYR A 34 18.82 -4.71 38.62
C TYR A 34 19.87 -5.31 39.56
N GLU A 35 21.13 -4.92 39.34
CA GLU A 35 22.25 -5.32 40.20
C GLU A 35 22.53 -4.24 41.25
N ASN A 36 23.02 -4.65 42.43
CA ASN A 36 23.55 -3.78 43.49
C ASN A 36 22.57 -2.74 44.07
N MET A 37 21.27 -3.04 44.08
CA MET A 37 20.24 -2.19 44.67
C MET A 37 19.17 -3.07 45.30
N SER A 38 18.66 -2.71 46.47
CA SER A 38 17.48 -3.35 47.04
C SER A 38 16.21 -2.63 46.61
N ILE A 39 15.14 -3.36 46.33
CA ILE A 39 13.84 -2.75 46.02
C ILE A 39 13.30 -1.93 47.20
N ASP A 40 13.65 -2.33 48.43
CA ASP A 40 13.24 -1.66 49.66
C ASP A 40 13.94 -0.29 49.86
N GLU A 41 15.03 -0.05 49.15
CA GLU A 41 15.75 1.24 49.15
C GLU A 41 15.12 2.26 48.20
N ILE A 42 14.15 1.82 47.39
CA ILE A 42 13.47 2.63 46.39
C ILE A 42 12.06 2.95 46.89
N ASP A 43 11.69 4.23 46.85
CA ASP A 43 10.30 4.62 47.04
C ASP A 43 9.41 3.87 46.04
N GLY A 44 8.46 3.06 46.53
CA GLY A 44 7.54 2.29 45.71
C GLY A 44 6.79 3.13 44.68
N ARG A 45 6.59 4.43 44.93
CA ARG A 45 5.98 5.36 43.96
C ARG A 45 6.86 5.63 42.73
N ARG A 46 8.16 5.34 42.80
CA ARG A 46 9.10 5.46 41.67
C ARG A 46 9.20 4.18 40.86
N ILE A 47 8.70 3.07 41.38
CA ILE A 47 8.69 1.79 40.68
C ILE A 47 7.50 1.78 39.71
N ILE A 48 7.76 1.42 38.45
CA ILE A 48 6.73 1.29 37.42
C ILE A 48 6.70 -0.18 36.95
N PRO A 49 5.77 -0.99 37.45
CA PRO A 49 5.57 -2.34 36.95
C PRO A 49 5.09 -2.32 35.50
N ILE A 50 5.72 -3.12 34.64
CA ILE A 50 5.32 -3.37 33.26
C ILE A 50 4.99 -4.86 33.17
N LEU A 51 3.71 -5.19 33.02
CA LEU A 51 3.20 -6.56 32.99
C LEU A 51 2.81 -6.91 31.56
N ASP A 52 3.62 -7.74 30.92
CA ASP A 52 3.37 -8.25 29.57
C ASP A 52 2.54 -9.54 29.60
N ASP A 53 1.78 -9.78 28.54
CA ASP A 53 0.84 -10.90 28.43
C ASP A 53 -0.12 -11.03 29.64
N PHE A 54 -0.63 -9.92 30.15
CA PHE A 54 -1.50 -9.91 31.34
C PHE A 54 -2.83 -10.63 31.11
N HIS A 55 -3.20 -10.91 29.86
CA HIS A 55 -4.37 -11.72 29.52
C HIS A 55 -4.30 -13.16 30.08
N PHE A 56 -3.11 -13.71 30.32
CA PHE A 56 -2.93 -15.01 31.00
C PHE A 56 -3.09 -14.95 32.54
N SER A 57 -3.21 -13.76 33.14
CA SER A 57 -3.30 -13.63 34.59
C SER A 57 -4.52 -14.35 35.18
N THR A 58 -4.28 -15.15 36.22
CA THR A 58 -5.31 -15.71 37.11
C THR A 58 -5.69 -14.72 38.23
N ASN A 59 -6.96 -14.61 38.61
CA ASN A 59 -7.45 -13.67 39.65
C ASN A 59 -7.09 -12.18 39.36
N ARG A 60 -7.39 -11.72 38.15
CA ARG A 60 -6.97 -10.43 37.59
C ARG A 60 -7.29 -9.22 38.48
N GLU A 61 -8.47 -9.16 39.09
CA GLU A 61 -8.88 -8.03 39.96
C GLU A 61 -7.97 -7.88 41.18
N LYS A 62 -7.62 -9.00 41.82
CA LYS A 62 -6.73 -8.99 42.98
C LYS A 62 -5.33 -8.54 42.60
N GLN A 63 -4.83 -9.01 41.46
CA GLN A 63 -3.52 -8.62 40.96
C GLN A 63 -3.46 -7.12 40.64
N VAL A 64 -4.50 -6.58 40.02
CA VAL A 64 -4.64 -5.13 39.77
C VAL A 64 -4.75 -4.36 41.09
N GLY A 65 -5.49 -4.88 42.07
CA GLY A 65 -5.55 -4.33 43.42
C GLY A 65 -4.17 -4.23 44.07
N ASP A 66 -3.34 -5.26 43.97
CA ASP A 66 -1.96 -5.25 44.47
C ASP A 66 -1.07 -4.19 43.77
N LEU A 67 -1.40 -3.81 42.53
CA LEU A 67 -0.68 -2.77 41.78
C LEU A 67 -1.02 -1.34 42.22
N SER A 68 -2.10 -1.14 42.99
CA SER A 68 -2.49 0.19 43.50
C SER A 68 -1.45 0.84 44.42
N PHE A 69 -0.52 0.04 44.95
CA PHE A 69 0.63 0.54 45.73
C PHE A 69 1.58 1.40 44.90
N TYR A 70 1.65 1.17 43.58
CA TYR A 70 2.53 1.88 42.66
C TYR A 70 1.81 3.10 42.08
N SER A 71 2.57 4.16 41.79
CA SER A 71 2.00 5.40 41.22
C SER A 71 1.49 5.21 39.78
N CYS A 72 2.07 4.26 39.06
CA CYS A 72 1.76 3.93 37.68
C CYS A 72 2.15 2.48 37.42
N CYS A 73 1.36 1.77 36.62
CA CYS A 73 1.74 0.50 36.04
C CYS A 73 1.29 0.45 34.57
N VAL A 74 1.97 -0.39 33.78
CA VAL A 74 1.64 -0.64 32.38
C VAL A 74 1.20 -2.09 32.27
N LEU A 75 -0.01 -2.31 31.77
CA LEU A 75 -0.51 -3.64 31.44
C LEU A 75 -0.51 -3.79 29.91
N VAL A 76 0.13 -4.84 29.40
CA VAL A 76 0.04 -5.24 28.01
C VAL A 76 -0.85 -6.48 27.95
N VAL A 77 -1.88 -6.40 27.13
CA VAL A 77 -2.92 -7.43 26.97
C VAL A 77 -3.12 -7.72 25.49
N ASP A 78 -3.81 -8.82 25.18
CA ASP A 78 -4.22 -9.11 23.81
C ASP A 78 -5.43 -8.26 23.38
N ASP A 79 -5.72 -8.26 22.08
CA ASP A 79 -6.78 -7.43 21.50
C ASP A 79 -8.19 -7.79 22.00
N ILE A 80 -8.37 -8.99 22.56
CA ILE A 80 -9.68 -9.53 23.00
C ILE A 80 -9.89 -9.43 24.51
N PHE A 81 -8.90 -8.92 25.26
CA PHE A 81 -8.97 -8.83 26.71
C PHE A 81 -10.19 -8.06 27.23
N ASN A 82 -10.64 -7.07 26.46
CA ASN A 82 -11.79 -6.20 26.75
C ASN A 82 -13.16 -6.83 26.46
N LEU A 83 -13.24 -8.02 25.83
CA LEU A 83 -14.51 -8.63 25.44
C LEU A 83 -15.27 -9.29 26.59
N ASN A 84 -14.66 -9.43 27.78
CA ASN A 84 -15.32 -9.97 28.96
C ASN A 84 -15.55 -8.87 30.02
N PHE A 85 -16.70 -8.93 30.72
CA PHE A 85 -17.11 -7.94 31.72
C PHE A 85 -16.09 -7.71 32.85
N GLN A 86 -15.35 -8.75 33.23
CA GLN A 86 -14.29 -8.65 34.26
C GLN A 86 -13.09 -7.84 33.78
N GLY A 87 -12.67 -8.07 32.53
CA GLY A 87 -11.64 -7.30 31.84
C GLY A 87 -12.08 -5.85 31.70
N GLU A 88 -13.29 -5.60 31.23
CA GLU A 88 -13.85 -4.25 31.11
C GLU A 88 -13.87 -3.51 32.46
N HIS A 89 -14.24 -4.17 33.55
CA HIS A 89 -14.21 -3.58 34.90
C HIS A 89 -12.80 -3.19 35.35
N ILE A 90 -11.81 -4.05 35.12
CA ILE A 90 -10.38 -3.74 35.40
C ILE A 90 -9.92 -2.55 34.57
N LEU A 91 -10.24 -2.58 33.28
CA LEU A 91 -9.86 -1.59 32.28
C LEU A 91 -10.38 -0.19 32.63
N LYS A 92 -11.54 -0.04 33.28
CA LYS A 92 -12.04 1.28 33.75
C LYS A 92 -11.04 2.08 34.59
N SER A 93 -10.10 1.41 35.26
CA SER A 93 -9.07 2.05 36.10
C SER A 93 -7.83 2.47 35.31
N PHE A 94 -7.77 2.19 34.01
CA PHE A 94 -6.61 2.41 33.15
C PHE A 94 -6.91 3.37 32.00
N THR A 95 -5.87 4.06 31.55
CA THR A 95 -5.88 4.73 30.25
C THR A 95 -5.51 3.73 29.18
N HIS A 96 -6.32 3.65 28.13
CA HIS A 96 -6.18 2.65 27.08
C HIS A 96 -5.36 3.18 25.91
N PHE A 97 -4.44 2.36 25.44
CA PHE A 97 -3.65 2.60 24.24
C PHE A 97 -3.67 1.34 23.39
N ARG A 98 -3.69 1.51 22.07
CA ARG A 98 -3.53 0.42 21.10
C ARG A 98 -2.28 0.66 20.29
N ILE A 99 -1.52 -0.41 20.03
CA ILE A 99 -0.39 -0.35 19.10
C ILE A 99 -0.97 -0.26 17.69
N LYS A 100 -0.76 0.88 17.03
CA LYS A 100 -1.11 1.06 15.63
C LYS A 100 -0.09 0.41 14.70
N GLU A 101 -0.51 0.12 13.48
CA GLU A 101 0.38 -0.29 12.40
C GLU A 101 1.41 0.80 12.07
N LEU A 102 2.51 0.43 11.42
CA LEU A 102 3.48 1.39 10.92
C LEU A 102 2.86 2.19 9.78
N SER A 103 2.84 3.52 9.92
CA SER A 103 2.47 4.43 8.85
C SER A 103 3.49 4.37 7.69
N PRO A 104 3.15 4.85 6.48
CA PRO A 104 4.08 4.95 5.34
C PRO A 104 5.44 5.54 5.70
N SER A 105 5.47 6.64 6.45
CA SER A 105 6.71 7.27 6.94
C SER A 105 7.53 6.33 7.83
N LEU A 106 6.89 5.61 8.76
CA LEU A 106 7.56 4.70 9.67
C LEU A 106 8.01 3.41 8.98
N ARG A 107 7.21 2.86 8.05
CA ARG A 107 7.62 1.74 7.18
C ARG A 107 8.85 2.12 6.36
N ASN A 108 8.81 3.28 5.70
CA ASN A 108 9.95 3.77 4.91
C ASN A 108 11.19 4.01 5.78
N LEU A 109 11.02 4.52 7.02
CA LEU A 109 12.14 4.69 7.96
C LEU A 109 12.76 3.34 8.34
N LEU A 110 11.95 2.32 8.61
CA LEU A 110 12.42 0.97 8.91
C LEU A 110 13.19 0.38 7.73
N ILE A 111 12.63 0.47 6.52
CA ILE A 111 13.25 0.00 5.28
C ILE A 111 14.56 0.75 5.01
N ALA A 112 14.57 2.08 5.14
CA ALA A 112 15.77 2.88 4.94
C ALA A 112 16.87 2.51 5.94
N ARG A 113 16.53 2.25 7.20
CA ARG A 113 17.50 1.75 8.19
C ARG A 113 18.05 0.39 7.78
N TRP A 114 17.19 -0.54 7.34
CA TRP A 114 17.61 -1.86 6.88
C TRP A 114 18.57 -1.80 5.69
N VAL A 115 18.21 -1.05 4.64
CA VAL A 115 19.03 -0.87 3.44
C VAL A 115 20.41 -0.30 3.81
N ASN A 116 20.45 0.72 4.68
CA ASN A 116 21.70 1.33 5.11
C ASN A 116 22.57 0.43 6.01
N LEU A 117 22.01 -0.59 6.67
CA LEU A 117 22.77 -1.56 7.46
C LEU A 117 23.49 -2.56 6.54
N THR A 118 22.81 -3.05 5.50
CA THR A 118 23.35 -4.07 4.59
C THR A 118 24.31 -3.49 3.53
N ASP A 119 24.18 -2.20 3.19
CA ASP A 119 24.99 -1.54 2.14
C ASP A 119 26.36 -1.02 2.62
N ARG A 120 26.59 -0.86 3.92
CA ARG A 120 27.90 -0.36 4.42
C ARG A 120 29.05 -1.34 4.20
N GLU A 121 28.76 -2.63 4.02
CA GLU A 121 29.78 -3.68 3.93
C GLU A 121 29.90 -4.32 2.54
N SER A 122 28.91 -4.18 1.64
CA SER A 122 28.80 -5.10 0.49
C SER A 122 28.92 -4.51 -0.91
N VAL A 123 28.71 -3.20 -1.15
CA VAL A 123 28.78 -2.66 -2.52
C VAL A 123 29.30 -1.23 -2.51
N GLY A 124 30.26 -0.91 -3.40
CA GLY A 124 30.77 0.44 -3.64
C GLY A 124 29.74 1.39 -4.25
N ILE A 125 28.60 1.59 -3.58
CA ILE A 125 27.51 2.47 -3.97
C ILE A 125 27.98 3.90 -3.77
N ARG A 126 28.31 4.57 -4.89
CA ARG A 126 28.83 5.95 -4.89
C ARG A 126 27.76 7.03 -5.07
N SER A 127 26.48 6.69 -5.27
CA SER A 127 25.41 7.65 -5.59
C SER A 127 24.19 7.49 -4.67
N GLU A 128 23.74 8.60 -4.08
CA GLU A 128 22.53 8.66 -3.24
C GLU A 128 21.27 8.20 -3.99
N ASN A 129 21.18 8.44 -5.31
CA ASN A 129 20.04 7.99 -6.10
C ASN A 129 19.94 6.46 -6.19
N LYS A 130 21.07 5.74 -6.14
CA LYS A 130 21.04 4.26 -6.08
C LYS A 130 20.51 3.76 -4.73
N ILE A 131 20.80 4.48 -3.64
CA ILE A 131 20.22 4.17 -2.32
C ILE A 131 18.70 4.41 -2.37
N TYR A 132 18.25 5.54 -2.94
CA TYR A 132 16.81 5.77 -3.15
C TYR A 132 16.16 4.71 -4.03
N GLN A 133 16.84 4.25 -5.09
CA GLN A 133 16.35 3.14 -5.91
C GLN A 133 16.10 1.87 -5.08
N ARG A 134 17.06 1.50 -4.23
CA ARG A 134 16.94 0.30 -3.38
C ARG A 134 15.85 0.45 -2.32
N ILE A 135 15.76 1.62 -1.68
CA ILE A 135 14.70 1.93 -0.71
C ILE A 135 13.33 1.84 -1.39
N ASP A 136 13.15 2.46 -2.55
CA ASP A 136 11.87 2.45 -3.27
C ASP A 136 11.49 1.05 -3.76
N GLY A 137 12.45 0.28 -4.28
CA GLY A 137 12.20 -1.10 -4.69
C GLY A 137 11.83 -2.02 -3.52
N MET A 138 12.51 -1.89 -2.37
CA MET A 138 12.17 -2.65 -1.16
C MET A 138 10.82 -2.22 -0.59
N ARG A 139 10.50 -0.92 -0.66
CA ARG A 139 9.21 -0.39 -0.26
C ARG A 139 8.08 -0.93 -1.13
N GLU A 140 8.21 -0.89 -2.45
CA GLU A 140 7.19 -1.44 -3.36
C GLU A 140 6.96 -2.92 -3.09
N LEU A 141 8.03 -3.69 -2.86
CA LEU A 141 7.92 -5.10 -2.47
C LEU A 141 7.16 -5.29 -1.16
N VAL A 142 7.50 -4.53 -0.12
CA VAL A 142 6.82 -4.61 1.19
C VAL A 142 5.36 -4.19 1.06
N ASP A 143 5.07 -3.04 0.45
CA ASP A 143 3.70 -2.53 0.29
C ASP A 143 2.87 -3.49 -0.60
N ALA A 144 3.46 -4.14 -1.62
CA ALA A 144 2.82 -5.20 -2.41
C ALA A 144 2.46 -6.43 -1.55
N SER A 145 3.43 -6.94 -0.79
CA SER A 145 3.25 -8.09 0.11
C SER A 145 2.31 -7.83 1.28
N LEU A 146 2.15 -6.57 1.70
CA LEU A 146 1.14 -6.19 2.69
C LEU A 146 -0.26 -6.03 2.08
N GLY A 147 -0.36 -5.97 0.76
CA GLY A 147 -1.61 -5.67 0.06
C GLY A 147 -2.03 -4.20 0.15
N LYS A 148 -1.06 -3.28 0.24
CA LYS A 148 -1.30 -1.82 0.29
C LYS A 148 -1.26 -1.19 -1.11
N ILE A 149 -0.97 -1.96 -2.17
CA ILE A 149 -0.98 -1.47 -3.57
C ILE A 149 -2.40 -1.45 -4.14
N ILE A 150 -3.14 -2.55 -3.98
CA ILE A 150 -4.48 -2.69 -4.54
C ILE A 150 -5.49 -2.11 -3.55
N GLY A 151 -5.44 -2.51 -2.28
CA GLY A 151 -6.43 -2.12 -1.28
C GLY A 151 -5.83 -1.49 -0.03
N ASP A 152 -6.55 -1.59 1.07
CA ASP A 152 -6.13 -1.06 2.37
C ASP A 152 -5.21 -2.01 3.16
N GLY A 153 -4.81 -3.14 2.56
CA GLY A 153 -3.96 -4.15 3.17
C GLY A 153 -4.68 -5.47 3.42
N ILE A 154 -4.02 -6.59 3.14
CA ILE A 154 -4.48 -7.95 3.51
C ILE A 154 -3.67 -8.54 4.66
N MET A 155 -2.57 -7.87 5.01
CA MET A 155 -1.66 -8.21 6.09
C MET A 155 -1.30 -6.92 6.85
N PRO A 156 -1.27 -6.96 8.19
CA PRO A 156 -1.07 -5.74 8.97
C PRO A 156 0.38 -5.26 8.88
N ALA A 157 0.57 -3.94 8.84
CA ALA A 157 1.88 -3.29 8.74
C ALA A 157 2.64 -3.21 10.08
N TYR A 158 2.61 -4.27 10.90
CA TYR A 158 3.44 -4.32 12.12
C TYR A 158 4.91 -4.60 11.77
N PRO A 159 5.87 -4.18 12.63
CA PRO A 159 7.30 -4.41 12.40
C PRO A 159 7.64 -5.87 12.09
N PHE A 160 6.95 -6.82 12.74
CA PHE A 160 7.15 -8.25 12.51
C PHE A 160 6.92 -8.65 11.05
N PHE A 161 5.80 -8.23 10.45
CA PHE A 161 5.47 -8.59 9.06
C PHE A 161 6.42 -7.91 8.07
N VAL A 162 6.68 -6.61 8.26
CA VAL A 162 7.61 -5.85 7.41
C VAL A 162 9.01 -6.48 7.42
N LEU A 163 9.56 -6.78 8.59
CA LEU A 163 10.89 -7.40 8.71
C LEU A 163 10.91 -8.83 8.16
N SER A 164 9.82 -9.59 8.35
CA SER A 164 9.73 -10.94 7.81
C SER A 164 9.74 -10.94 6.29
N ILE A 165 8.99 -10.05 5.65
CA ILE A 165 8.98 -9.88 4.19
C ILE A 165 10.38 -9.55 3.68
N ILE A 166 11.04 -8.56 4.27
CA ILE A 166 12.40 -8.14 3.88
C ILE A 166 13.38 -9.31 4.05
N THR A 167 13.34 -9.99 5.20
CA THR A 167 14.26 -11.09 5.52
C THR A 167 14.07 -12.27 4.58
N ILE A 168 12.82 -12.67 4.30
CA ILE A 168 12.52 -13.76 3.38
C ILE A 168 13.01 -13.43 1.98
N TYR A 169 12.75 -12.20 1.51
CA TYR A 169 13.15 -11.77 0.17
C TYR A 169 14.67 -11.73 -0.03
N GLU A 170 15.44 -11.25 0.96
CA GLU A 170 16.90 -11.13 0.81
C GLU A 170 17.64 -12.46 1.01
N ASN A 171 17.18 -13.32 1.91
CA ASN A 171 17.93 -14.51 2.32
C ASN A 171 17.53 -15.80 1.58
N PHE A 172 16.36 -15.85 0.94
CA PHE A 172 15.84 -17.09 0.37
C PHE A 172 15.63 -16.99 -1.14
N LYS A 173 16.19 -17.97 -1.84
CA LYS A 173 15.80 -18.30 -3.22
C LYS A 173 14.76 -19.42 -3.14
N PRO A 174 13.54 -19.25 -3.68
CA PRO A 174 12.55 -20.32 -3.69
C PRO A 174 13.11 -21.53 -4.44
N LEU A 175 12.90 -22.73 -3.87
CA LEU A 175 13.19 -24.02 -4.53
C LEU A 175 12.09 -24.41 -5.53
N GLU A 176 10.91 -23.79 -5.42
CA GLU A 176 9.69 -24.10 -6.20
C GLU A 176 9.36 -23.03 -7.25
N GLU A 177 8.44 -23.37 -8.16
CA GLU A 177 7.95 -22.52 -9.24
C GLU A 177 6.98 -21.40 -8.78
N ILE A 178 7.14 -20.90 -7.56
CA ILE A 178 6.30 -19.84 -6.99
C ILE A 178 6.96 -18.47 -7.18
N THR A 179 6.16 -17.41 -7.33
CA THR A 179 6.68 -16.04 -7.39
C THR A 179 7.31 -15.63 -6.06
N SER A 180 8.22 -14.64 -6.07
CA SER A 180 8.85 -14.13 -4.84
C SER A 180 7.82 -13.64 -3.81
N GLN A 181 6.71 -13.07 -4.28
CA GLN A 181 5.62 -12.61 -3.41
C GLN A 181 4.82 -13.80 -2.85
N GLY A 182 4.43 -14.77 -3.69
CA GLY A 182 3.75 -15.99 -3.24
C GLY A 182 4.58 -16.80 -2.23
N TYR A 183 5.89 -16.91 -2.47
CA TYR A 183 6.81 -17.56 -1.56
C TYR A 183 6.82 -16.93 -0.17
N CYS A 184 6.72 -15.60 -0.07
CA CYS A 184 6.70 -14.92 1.21
C CYS A 184 5.54 -15.41 2.11
N TYR A 185 4.36 -15.58 1.53
CA TYR A 185 3.19 -16.07 2.27
C TYR A 185 3.35 -17.54 2.65
N GLN A 186 3.79 -18.38 1.72
CA GLN A 186 4.07 -19.80 1.99
C GLN A 186 5.13 -19.97 3.10
N ALA A 187 6.20 -19.18 3.07
CA ALA A 187 7.25 -19.18 4.07
C ALA A 187 6.75 -18.74 5.45
N LEU A 188 5.91 -17.70 5.52
CA LEU A 188 5.28 -17.29 6.77
C LEU A 188 4.40 -18.42 7.35
N VAL A 189 3.56 -19.04 6.53
CA VAL A 189 2.73 -20.19 6.93
C VAL A 189 3.61 -21.32 7.47
N TYR A 190 4.66 -21.70 6.74
CA TYR A 190 5.60 -22.73 7.15
C TYR A 190 6.30 -22.40 8.48
N ILE A 191 6.83 -21.18 8.63
CA ILE A 191 7.50 -20.72 9.86
C ILE A 191 6.54 -20.80 11.06
N TYR A 192 5.29 -20.42 10.89
CA TYR A 192 4.30 -20.48 11.98
C TYR A 192 4.00 -21.92 12.40
N LEU A 193 3.75 -22.82 11.43
CA LEU A 193 3.51 -24.24 11.74
C LEU A 193 4.72 -24.86 12.45
N ARG A 194 5.94 -24.60 11.96
CA ARG A 194 7.17 -25.08 12.60
C ARG A 194 7.35 -24.54 14.02
N LYS A 195 6.97 -23.28 14.29
CA LYS A 195 7.05 -22.69 15.64
C LYS A 195 6.10 -23.35 16.64
N CYS A 196 4.97 -23.89 16.18
CA CYS A 196 4.04 -24.66 17.00
C CYS A 196 4.39 -26.15 17.09
N GLY A 197 5.58 -26.55 16.63
CA GLY A 197 6.07 -27.93 16.75
C GLY A 197 5.46 -28.89 15.72
N VAL A 198 4.86 -28.39 14.64
CA VAL A 198 4.41 -29.25 13.53
C VAL A 198 5.62 -29.82 12.81
N GLU A 199 5.65 -31.14 12.64
CA GLU A 199 6.76 -31.81 11.97
C GLU A 199 6.70 -31.65 10.45
N ASN A 200 7.84 -31.82 9.79
CA ASN A 200 7.98 -31.45 8.37
C ASN A 200 7.12 -32.34 7.46
N ASP A 201 6.98 -33.61 7.84
CA ASP A 201 6.14 -34.60 7.19
C ASP A 201 4.64 -34.36 7.42
N GLU A 202 4.26 -33.60 8.45
CA GLU A 202 2.87 -33.24 8.72
C GLU A 202 2.42 -31.95 8.01
N ILE A 203 3.34 -31.07 7.61
CA ILE A 203 3.03 -29.75 7.01
C ILE A 203 2.03 -29.87 5.85
N ASP A 204 2.21 -30.87 4.99
CA ASP A 204 1.32 -31.11 3.85
C ASP A 204 -0.14 -31.31 4.27
N THR A 205 -0.38 -32.02 5.38
CA THR A 205 -1.73 -32.22 5.93
C THR A 205 -2.37 -30.88 6.33
N TYR A 206 -1.61 -29.98 6.94
CA TYR A 206 -2.11 -28.64 7.32
C TYR A 206 -2.40 -27.78 6.10
N ILE A 207 -1.52 -27.80 5.10
CA ILE A 207 -1.69 -27.04 3.87
C ILE A 207 -2.91 -27.54 3.09
N ASN A 208 -3.09 -28.85 2.95
CA ASN A 208 -4.25 -29.44 2.29
C ASN A 208 -5.55 -29.09 3.03
N PHE A 209 -5.55 -29.21 4.36
CA PHE A 209 -6.70 -28.82 5.19
C PHE A 209 -7.10 -27.37 4.98
N LEU A 210 -6.15 -26.43 5.07
CA LEU A 210 -6.41 -25.00 4.89
C LEU A 210 -6.89 -24.68 3.46
N THR A 211 -6.35 -25.38 2.46
CA THR A 211 -6.74 -25.24 1.05
C THR A 211 -8.21 -25.64 0.85
N GLU A 212 -8.60 -26.85 1.25
CA GLU A 212 -9.98 -27.34 1.13
C GLU A 212 -10.95 -26.53 1.99
N PHE A 213 -10.56 -26.16 3.21
CA PHE A 213 -11.42 -25.39 4.11
C PHE A 213 -11.66 -23.98 3.55
N SER A 214 -10.64 -23.31 3.02
CA SER A 214 -10.80 -22.01 2.39
C SER A 214 -11.75 -22.05 1.18
N PHE A 215 -11.71 -23.11 0.38
CA PHE A 215 -12.64 -23.27 -0.75
C PHE A 215 -14.08 -23.50 -0.28
N PHE A 216 -14.28 -24.17 0.86
CA PHE A 216 -15.59 -24.29 1.50
C PHE A 216 -16.15 -22.92 1.95
N PHE A 217 -15.33 -22.04 2.53
CA PHE A 217 -15.73 -20.64 2.79
C PHE A 217 -16.13 -19.93 1.49
N PHE A 218 -15.30 -20.04 0.46
CA PHE A 218 -15.52 -19.37 -0.83
C PHE A 218 -16.84 -19.79 -1.48
N THR A 219 -17.11 -21.09 -1.55
CA THR A 219 -18.34 -21.62 -2.17
C THR A 219 -19.60 -21.39 -1.33
N SER A 220 -19.47 -21.27 -0.01
CA SER A 220 -20.60 -20.93 0.86
C SER A 220 -20.93 -19.43 0.86
N GLY A 221 -20.01 -18.58 0.38
CA GLY A 221 -20.17 -17.12 0.39
C GLY A 221 -20.22 -16.52 1.79
N LYS A 222 -19.66 -17.22 2.79
CA LYS A 222 -19.67 -16.82 4.20
C LYS A 222 -18.27 -16.34 4.62
N SER A 223 -18.21 -15.29 5.45
CA SER A 223 -16.98 -14.85 6.11
C SER A 223 -16.64 -15.67 7.37
N GLU A 224 -17.63 -16.38 7.92
CA GLU A 224 -17.55 -17.20 9.11
C GLU A 224 -18.32 -18.51 8.92
N ILE A 225 -17.81 -19.61 9.44
CA ILE A 225 -18.39 -20.95 9.30
C ILE A 225 -18.86 -21.44 10.67
N SER A 226 -20.13 -21.81 10.78
CA SER A 226 -20.70 -22.32 12.03
C SER A 226 -20.11 -23.69 12.41
N GLY A 227 -20.22 -24.08 13.68
CA GLY A 227 -19.82 -25.41 14.12
C GLY A 227 -20.51 -26.55 13.37
N ASP A 228 -21.77 -26.37 12.98
CA ASP A 228 -22.53 -27.34 12.20
C ASP A 228 -22.00 -27.44 10.76
N ASP A 229 -21.80 -26.30 10.08
CA ASP A 229 -21.21 -26.24 8.74
C ASP A 229 -19.78 -26.83 8.74
N PHE A 230 -19.01 -26.58 9.79
CA PHE A 230 -17.69 -27.17 9.99
C PHE A 230 -17.75 -28.69 10.13
N GLY A 231 -18.75 -29.21 10.85
CA GLY A 231 -19.03 -30.64 10.95
C GLY A 231 -19.24 -31.27 9.57
N SER A 232 -20.12 -30.66 8.75
CA SER A 232 -20.38 -31.12 7.38
C SER A 232 -19.15 -31.05 6.48
N PHE A 233 -18.34 -30.00 6.62
CA PHE A 233 -17.04 -29.91 5.94
C PHE A 233 -16.12 -31.07 6.33
N MET A 234 -15.98 -31.36 7.64
CA MET A 234 -15.10 -32.42 8.13
C MET A 234 -15.52 -33.83 7.67
N GLU A 235 -16.82 -34.10 7.59
CA GLU A 235 -17.34 -35.35 7.02
C GLU A 235 -16.90 -35.50 5.57
N SER A 236 -17.17 -34.49 4.74
CA SER A 236 -16.79 -34.47 3.32
C SER A 236 -15.28 -34.57 3.11
N TYR A 237 -14.48 -33.88 3.94
CA TYR A 237 -13.02 -33.89 3.87
C TYR A 237 -12.46 -35.30 4.17
N ARG A 238 -12.98 -35.98 5.20
CA ARG A 238 -12.52 -37.32 5.60
C ARG A 238 -12.92 -38.42 4.63
N GLU A 239 -14.00 -38.23 3.88
CA GLU A 239 -14.36 -39.15 2.78
C GLU A 239 -13.37 -39.04 1.62
N LYS A 240 -12.87 -37.84 1.33
CA LYS A 240 -11.98 -37.55 0.19
C LYS A 240 -10.50 -37.77 0.50
N TYR A 241 -10.05 -37.46 1.72
CA TYR A 241 -8.63 -37.43 2.08
C TYR A 241 -8.29 -38.26 3.32
N ASN A 242 -7.09 -38.84 3.31
CA ASN A 242 -6.50 -39.39 4.52
C ASN A 242 -6.13 -38.25 5.48
N PHE A 243 -6.43 -38.39 6.76
CA PHE A 243 -6.20 -37.36 7.77
C PHE A 243 -5.40 -37.94 8.96
N PRO A 244 -4.05 -37.94 8.87
CA PRO A 244 -3.19 -38.63 9.83
C PRO A 244 -3.01 -37.91 11.17
N VAL A 245 -3.46 -36.65 11.26
CA VAL A 245 -3.31 -35.81 12.46
C VAL A 245 -4.62 -35.79 13.26
N GLU A 246 -4.52 -35.72 14.60
CA GLU A 246 -5.70 -35.53 15.44
C GLU A 246 -6.32 -34.13 15.20
N LEU A 247 -7.62 -34.08 14.89
CA LEU A 247 -8.32 -32.82 14.59
C LEU A 247 -8.16 -31.76 15.69
N LYS A 248 -8.22 -32.16 16.97
CA LYS A 248 -8.03 -31.25 18.09
C LYS A 248 -6.63 -30.63 18.11
N THR A 249 -5.61 -31.43 17.78
CA THR A 249 -4.22 -30.97 17.70
C THR A 249 -4.05 -30.01 16.52
N LEU A 250 -4.61 -30.33 15.35
CA LEU A 250 -4.57 -29.45 14.20
C LEU A 250 -5.25 -28.11 14.48
N LEU A 251 -6.48 -28.10 15.02
CA LEU A 251 -7.21 -26.87 15.33
C LEU A 251 -6.48 -26.02 16.38
N ARG A 252 -5.98 -26.65 17.46
CA ARG A 252 -5.17 -25.95 18.46
C ARG A 252 -3.97 -25.26 17.82
N ASN A 253 -3.23 -25.97 16.97
CA ASN A 253 -2.04 -25.40 16.31
C ASN A 253 -2.43 -24.25 15.35
N LEU A 254 -3.53 -24.36 14.61
CA LEU A 254 -4.03 -23.30 13.72
C LEU A 254 -4.54 -22.07 14.49
N GLU A 255 -5.13 -22.25 15.67
CA GLU A 255 -5.52 -21.15 16.57
C GLU A 255 -4.30 -20.48 17.22
N GLU A 256 -3.33 -21.27 17.73
CA GLU A 256 -2.10 -20.77 18.33
C GLU A 256 -1.25 -19.96 17.35
N THR A 257 -1.19 -20.42 16.09
CA THR A 257 -0.53 -19.69 14.98
C THR A 257 -1.34 -18.51 14.47
N ARG A 258 -2.55 -18.27 14.99
CA ARG A 258 -3.48 -17.25 14.53
C ARG A 258 -3.80 -17.36 13.04
N MET A 259 -3.89 -18.57 12.51
CA MET A 259 -4.35 -18.80 11.14
C MET A 259 -5.87 -18.88 11.07
N ILE A 260 -6.46 -19.63 12.00
CA ILE A 260 -7.90 -19.75 12.20
C ILE A 260 -8.25 -19.17 13.57
N ALA A 261 -9.42 -18.55 13.69
CA ALA A 261 -10.02 -18.17 14.95
C ALA A 261 -11.33 -18.93 15.15
N LEU A 262 -11.60 -19.33 16.39
CA LEU A 262 -12.89 -19.79 16.85
C LEU A 262 -13.44 -18.74 17.82
N ASP A 263 -14.59 -18.16 17.51
CA ASP A 263 -15.23 -17.19 18.39
C ASP A 263 -16.03 -17.86 19.53
N ASN A 264 -16.54 -17.05 20.45
CA ASN A 264 -17.35 -17.55 21.56
C ASN A 264 -18.76 -18.00 21.13
N LEU A 265 -19.17 -17.73 19.89
CA LEU A 265 -20.42 -18.19 19.29
C LEU A 265 -20.26 -19.56 18.61
N GLY A 266 -19.02 -20.07 18.51
CA GLY A 266 -18.71 -21.34 17.87
C GLY A 266 -18.52 -21.23 16.36
N HIS A 267 -18.15 -20.05 15.86
CA HIS A 267 -17.85 -19.79 14.46
C HIS A 267 -16.35 -19.78 14.17
N TYR A 268 -15.97 -20.44 13.09
CA TYR A 268 -14.61 -20.46 12.56
C TYR A 268 -14.42 -19.34 11.53
N SER A 269 -13.27 -18.68 11.55
CA SER A 269 -12.86 -17.69 10.55
C SER A 269 -11.35 -17.70 10.31
N PHE A 270 -10.91 -17.22 9.15
CA PHE A 270 -9.50 -16.93 8.94
C PHE A 270 -9.14 -15.62 9.65
N ARG A 271 -8.09 -15.63 10.47
CA ARG A 271 -7.72 -14.45 11.27
C ARG A 271 -7.22 -13.28 10.41
N TYR A 272 -6.59 -13.60 9.28
CA TYR A 272 -6.04 -12.63 8.35
C TYR A 272 -6.55 -12.88 6.92
N PRO A 273 -7.03 -11.85 6.20
CA PRO A 273 -7.56 -12.00 4.84
C PRO A 273 -6.59 -12.66 3.87
N TYR A 274 -5.28 -12.36 3.98
CA TYR A 274 -4.29 -12.94 3.09
C TYR A 274 -4.23 -14.47 3.14
N LEU A 275 -4.48 -15.09 4.31
CA LEU A 275 -4.46 -16.55 4.44
C LEU A 275 -5.61 -17.15 3.66
N TYR A 276 -6.81 -16.58 3.84
CA TYR A 276 -7.99 -16.98 3.10
C TYR A 276 -7.77 -16.85 1.59
N TYR A 277 -7.37 -15.67 1.10
CA TYR A 277 -7.15 -15.44 -0.33
C TYR A 277 -6.06 -16.36 -0.90
N PHE A 278 -4.95 -16.56 -0.19
CA PHE A 278 -3.87 -17.43 -0.61
C PHE A 278 -4.34 -18.89 -0.80
N PHE A 279 -5.07 -19.44 0.18
CA PHE A 279 -5.51 -20.83 0.13
C PHE A 279 -6.67 -21.06 -0.85
N VAL A 280 -7.61 -20.10 -0.99
CA VAL A 280 -8.66 -20.17 -2.02
C VAL A 280 -8.03 -20.20 -3.41
N SER A 281 -7.07 -19.31 -3.65
CA SER A 281 -6.35 -19.27 -4.91
C SER A 281 -5.54 -20.52 -5.18
N LYS A 282 -4.94 -21.13 -4.15
CA LYS A 282 -4.26 -22.42 -4.30
C LYS A 282 -5.24 -23.49 -4.78
N TYR A 283 -6.41 -23.61 -4.16
CA TYR A 283 -7.43 -24.57 -4.59
C TYR A 283 -7.85 -24.35 -6.04
N LEU A 284 -8.20 -23.10 -6.39
CA LEU A 284 -8.63 -22.74 -7.75
C LEU A 284 -7.53 -23.00 -8.79
N ALA A 285 -6.27 -22.73 -8.45
CA ALA A 285 -5.12 -22.92 -9.33
C ALA A 285 -4.76 -24.40 -9.57
N GLU A 286 -5.01 -25.28 -8.58
CA GLU A 286 -4.82 -26.72 -8.70
C GLU A 286 -5.97 -27.40 -9.45
N HIS A 287 -7.16 -26.79 -9.43
CA HIS A 287 -8.39 -27.32 -10.03
C HIS A 287 -8.95 -26.42 -11.14
N ILE A 288 -8.09 -25.78 -11.94
CA ILE A 288 -8.50 -24.81 -12.96
C ILE A 288 -9.53 -25.40 -13.93
N ASP A 289 -9.31 -26.61 -14.42
CA ASP A 289 -10.15 -27.19 -15.47
C ASP A 289 -11.60 -27.42 -15.05
N THR A 290 -11.85 -27.72 -13.78
CA THR A 290 -13.19 -27.89 -13.24
C THR A 290 -13.80 -26.61 -12.69
N ASN A 291 -12.99 -25.54 -12.50
CA ASN A 291 -13.42 -24.28 -11.88
C ASN A 291 -13.34 -23.06 -12.83
N LYS A 292 -13.29 -23.25 -14.16
CA LYS A 292 -13.16 -22.16 -15.14
C LYS A 292 -14.21 -21.06 -15.01
N GLU A 293 -15.48 -21.43 -14.77
CA GLU A 293 -16.59 -20.47 -14.60
C GLU A 293 -16.45 -19.63 -13.34
N MET A 294 -16.02 -20.27 -12.25
CA MET A 294 -15.77 -19.62 -10.97
C MET A 294 -14.60 -18.65 -11.06
N ILE A 295 -13.50 -19.07 -11.67
CA ILE A 295 -12.34 -18.23 -11.95
C ILE A 295 -12.73 -17.04 -12.84
N THR A 296 -13.58 -17.27 -13.86
CA THR A 296 -14.12 -16.21 -14.70
C THR A 296 -14.91 -15.18 -13.89
N THR A 297 -15.78 -15.64 -12.99
CA THR A 297 -16.57 -14.76 -12.10
C THR A 297 -15.68 -13.89 -11.22
N VAL A 298 -14.61 -14.47 -10.65
CA VAL A 298 -13.62 -13.74 -9.86
C VAL A 298 -12.97 -12.64 -10.72
N ILE A 299 -12.51 -12.97 -11.92
CA ILE A 299 -11.82 -12.04 -12.83
C ILE A 299 -12.78 -10.95 -13.36
N ASP A 300 -14.05 -11.27 -13.61
CA ASP A 300 -15.03 -10.28 -14.06
C ASP A 300 -15.42 -9.28 -12.96
N SER A 301 -15.14 -9.64 -11.71
CA SER A 301 -15.44 -8.89 -10.50
C SER A 301 -14.19 -8.33 -9.80
N LEU A 302 -13.13 -8.03 -10.56
CA LEU A 302 -11.86 -7.47 -10.03
C LEU A 302 -11.97 -6.10 -9.37
N HIS A 303 -13.11 -5.41 -9.51
CA HIS A 303 -13.39 -4.22 -8.71
C HIS A 303 -13.34 -4.54 -7.21
N LYS A 304 -13.67 -5.78 -6.79
CA LYS A 304 -13.55 -6.24 -5.39
C LYS A 304 -12.10 -6.57 -5.05
N ASP A 305 -11.61 -6.05 -3.92
CA ASP A 305 -10.22 -6.23 -3.48
C ASP A 305 -9.88 -7.70 -3.25
N GLU A 306 -10.80 -8.46 -2.63
CA GLU A 306 -10.69 -9.91 -2.47
C GLU A 306 -10.39 -10.62 -3.79
N ASN A 307 -11.21 -10.35 -4.81
CA ASN A 307 -11.06 -10.99 -6.12
C ASN A 307 -9.74 -10.62 -6.79
N ALA A 308 -9.29 -9.38 -6.64
CA ALA A 308 -8.00 -8.93 -7.15
C ALA A 308 -6.83 -9.69 -6.51
N TYR A 309 -6.87 -9.91 -5.19
CA TYR A 309 -5.85 -10.72 -4.52
C TYR A 309 -5.95 -12.19 -4.89
N ILE A 310 -7.16 -12.75 -4.98
CA ILE A 310 -7.37 -14.14 -5.40
C ILE A 310 -6.75 -14.35 -6.80
N ALA A 311 -6.98 -13.42 -7.74
CA ALA A 311 -6.39 -13.46 -9.08
C ALA A 311 -4.85 -13.43 -9.05
N ILE A 312 -4.25 -12.53 -8.26
CA ILE A 312 -2.79 -12.46 -8.10
C ILE A 312 -2.23 -13.76 -7.54
N PHE A 313 -2.83 -14.30 -6.48
CA PHE A 313 -2.37 -15.55 -5.88
C PHE A 313 -2.53 -16.75 -6.81
N MET A 314 -3.58 -16.81 -7.63
CA MET A 314 -3.73 -17.88 -8.63
C MET A 314 -2.54 -17.88 -9.60
N SER A 315 -2.06 -16.70 -10.02
CA SER A 315 -0.87 -16.59 -10.86
C SER A 315 0.44 -17.06 -10.20
N HIS A 316 0.45 -17.13 -8.86
CA HIS A 316 1.58 -17.63 -8.08
C HIS A 316 1.56 -19.15 -7.95
N HIS A 317 0.36 -19.73 -7.83
CA HIS A 317 0.18 -21.17 -7.65
C HIS A 317 0.16 -21.95 -8.96
N SER A 318 -0.06 -21.30 -10.11
CA SER A 318 -0.11 -22.00 -11.40
C SER A 318 0.53 -21.22 -12.55
N LYS A 319 1.17 -21.98 -13.45
CA LYS A 319 1.66 -21.50 -14.74
C LYS A 319 0.61 -21.61 -15.86
N ASN A 320 -0.54 -22.20 -15.59
CA ASN A 320 -1.61 -22.37 -16.58
C ASN A 320 -1.99 -21.00 -17.17
N PRO A 321 -2.02 -20.86 -18.51
CA PRO A 321 -2.27 -19.58 -19.16
C PRO A 321 -3.70 -19.07 -18.93
N PHE A 322 -4.67 -19.94 -18.60
CA PHE A 322 -6.09 -19.58 -18.49
C PHE A 322 -6.36 -18.34 -17.61
N VAL A 323 -5.69 -18.23 -16.46
CA VAL A 323 -5.87 -17.06 -15.57
C VAL A 323 -5.32 -15.79 -16.23
N LEU A 324 -4.16 -15.87 -16.87
CA LEU A 324 -3.53 -14.73 -17.56
C LEU A 324 -4.35 -14.30 -18.78
N ASP A 325 -4.78 -15.28 -19.58
CA ASP A 325 -5.63 -15.07 -20.74
C ASP A 325 -6.93 -14.39 -20.31
N LYS A 326 -7.57 -14.90 -19.25
CA LYS A 326 -8.86 -14.37 -18.80
C LYS A 326 -8.76 -12.96 -18.21
N VAL A 327 -7.70 -12.66 -17.47
CA VAL A 327 -7.42 -11.29 -17.01
C VAL A 327 -7.18 -10.35 -18.19
N THR A 328 -6.50 -10.83 -19.24
CA THR A 328 -6.23 -10.02 -20.42
C THR A 328 -7.49 -9.80 -21.26
N GLU A 329 -8.33 -10.82 -21.45
CA GLU A 329 -9.66 -10.69 -22.06
C GLU A 329 -10.52 -9.66 -21.32
N ASN A 330 -10.50 -9.68 -19.98
CA ASN A 330 -11.21 -8.70 -19.17
C ASN A 330 -10.70 -7.28 -19.46
N ALA A 331 -9.37 -7.08 -19.49
CA ALA A 331 -8.75 -5.81 -19.85
C ALA A 331 -9.16 -5.32 -21.24
N MET A 332 -9.21 -6.21 -22.23
CA MET A 332 -9.61 -5.87 -23.60
C MET A 332 -11.05 -5.35 -23.68
N GLY A 333 -11.98 -5.85 -22.85
CA GLY A 333 -13.37 -5.37 -22.83
C GLY A 333 -13.61 -4.04 -22.11
N LEU A 334 -12.67 -3.57 -21.29
CA LEU A 334 -12.85 -2.36 -20.47
C LEU A 334 -12.73 -1.08 -21.29
N PHE A 335 -13.76 -0.22 -21.29
CA PHE A 335 -13.78 1.02 -22.09
C PHE A 335 -13.54 0.79 -23.60
N GLU A 336 -13.84 -0.40 -24.14
CA GLU A 336 -13.58 -0.78 -25.55
C GLU A 336 -14.20 0.13 -26.61
N LYS A 337 -15.26 0.88 -26.25
CA LYS A 337 -15.90 1.87 -27.13
C LYS A 337 -15.03 3.10 -27.42
N TYR A 338 -13.98 3.32 -26.63
CA TYR A 338 -13.05 4.44 -26.81
C TYR A 338 -11.75 3.94 -27.46
N ALA A 339 -11.18 4.74 -28.35
CA ALA A 339 -9.83 4.49 -28.86
C ALA A 339 -8.79 4.87 -27.78
N PRO A 340 -7.66 4.15 -27.67
CA PRO A 340 -6.56 4.55 -26.79
C PRO A 340 -6.02 5.94 -27.15
N ALA A 341 -5.93 6.82 -26.15
CA ALA A 341 -5.33 8.15 -26.29
C ALA A 341 -3.89 8.10 -26.80
N LYS A 342 -3.50 9.10 -27.60
CA LYS A 342 -2.13 9.27 -28.14
C LYS A 342 -1.38 10.43 -27.49
N LEU A 343 -2.12 11.42 -27.00
CA LEU A 343 -1.66 12.73 -26.54
C LEU A 343 -0.86 13.50 -27.60
N ASP A 344 -1.22 13.30 -28.86
CA ASP A 344 -0.69 14.08 -29.97
C ASP A 344 -1.46 15.39 -30.17
N LYS A 345 -0.92 16.24 -31.04
CA LYS A 345 -1.46 17.56 -31.36
C LYS A 345 -2.88 17.52 -31.94
N GLU A 346 -3.19 16.52 -32.76
CA GLU A 346 -4.53 16.38 -33.35
C GLU A 346 -5.58 16.00 -32.29
N GLU A 347 -5.25 15.07 -31.39
CA GLU A 347 -6.15 14.62 -30.35
C GLU A 347 -6.46 15.73 -29.32
N LEU A 348 -5.43 16.51 -28.97
CA LEU A 348 -5.43 17.50 -27.87
C LEU A 348 -5.59 18.96 -28.32
N ASP A 349 -5.93 19.23 -29.58
CA ASP A 349 -6.13 20.59 -30.09
C ASP A 349 -7.08 21.44 -29.20
N PHE A 350 -8.22 20.85 -28.81
CA PHE A 350 -9.21 21.46 -27.89
C PHE A 350 -8.63 21.88 -26.53
N PHE A 351 -7.55 21.23 -26.09
CA PHE A 351 -6.91 21.45 -24.81
C PHE A 351 -5.69 22.37 -24.94
N ASP A 352 -4.97 22.28 -26.06
CA ASP A 352 -3.81 23.11 -26.38
C ASP A 352 -4.16 24.60 -26.45
N GLU A 353 -5.37 24.96 -26.88
CA GLU A 353 -5.89 26.35 -26.81
C GLU A 353 -5.79 26.96 -25.41
N GLN A 354 -5.87 26.12 -24.37
CA GLN A 354 -5.92 26.51 -22.96
C GLN A 354 -4.57 26.31 -22.26
N ALA A 355 -3.52 25.94 -23.00
CA ALA A 355 -2.19 25.69 -22.46
C ALA A 355 -1.63 26.88 -21.67
N SER A 356 -1.98 28.11 -22.04
CA SER A 356 -1.53 29.33 -21.35
C SER A 356 -2.05 29.43 -19.89
N VAL A 357 -3.21 28.85 -19.60
CA VAL A 357 -3.86 28.85 -18.28
C VAL A 357 -3.36 27.71 -17.38
N ILE A 358 -2.76 26.67 -17.97
CA ILE A 358 -2.18 25.55 -17.23
C ILE A 358 -0.95 25.99 -16.43
N ILE A 359 -0.92 25.62 -15.15
CA ILE A 359 0.17 25.89 -14.23
C ILE A 359 1.52 25.46 -14.83
N GLN A 360 2.56 26.26 -14.60
CA GLN A 360 3.89 25.97 -15.13
C GLN A 360 4.69 25.16 -14.12
N ALA A 361 5.37 24.12 -14.61
CA ALA A 361 6.33 23.37 -13.80
C ALA A 361 7.50 24.29 -13.40
N THR A 362 8.04 24.08 -12.21
CA THR A 362 9.22 24.82 -11.73
C THR A 362 10.25 23.86 -11.19
N LEU A 363 11.52 24.11 -11.49
CA LEU A 363 12.59 23.35 -10.88
C LEU A 363 12.70 23.72 -9.40
N PRO A 364 13.02 22.73 -8.54
CA PRO A 364 13.12 22.97 -7.11
C PRO A 364 14.29 23.92 -6.81
N SER A 365 14.17 24.68 -5.71
CA SER A 365 15.14 25.73 -5.38
C SER A 365 16.52 25.15 -5.08
N LYS A 366 17.55 26.00 -5.05
CA LYS A 366 18.93 25.57 -4.74
C LYS A 366 19.04 24.89 -3.36
N ASP A 367 18.24 25.35 -2.40
CA ASP A 367 18.24 24.86 -1.03
C ASP A 367 17.28 23.68 -0.80
N SER A 368 16.59 23.20 -1.85
CA SER A 368 15.71 22.05 -1.72
C SER A 368 16.52 20.76 -1.55
N ALA A 369 16.32 20.06 -0.43
CA ALA A 369 16.87 18.72 -0.25
C ALA A 369 15.84 17.66 -0.72
N PRO A 370 16.20 16.74 -1.63
CA PRO A 370 15.30 15.67 -2.06
C PRO A 370 14.74 14.85 -0.90
N ALA A 371 15.56 14.59 0.13
CA ALA A 371 15.11 13.92 1.35
C ALA A 371 13.92 14.63 2.05
N LYS A 372 13.85 15.96 1.99
CA LYS A 372 12.76 16.74 2.60
C LYS A 372 11.46 16.57 1.81
N GLU A 373 11.50 16.72 0.49
CA GLU A 373 10.35 16.49 -0.39
C GLU A 373 9.81 15.07 -0.22
N ARG A 374 10.69 14.06 -0.20
CA ARG A 374 10.32 12.66 0.04
C ARG A 374 9.61 12.46 1.38
N ALA A 375 10.11 13.10 2.44
CA ALA A 375 9.49 13.03 3.76
C ALA A 375 8.14 13.74 3.81
N GLU A 376 7.97 14.86 3.11
CA GLU A 376 6.68 15.58 3.02
C GLU A 376 5.63 14.73 2.30
N ARG A 377 6.00 14.03 1.22
CA ARG A 377 5.08 13.10 0.53
C ARG A 377 4.67 11.90 1.36
N LEU A 378 5.60 11.34 2.14
CA LEU A 378 5.29 10.24 3.06
C LEU A 378 4.29 10.69 4.15
N LYS A 379 4.37 11.93 4.63
CA LYS A 379 3.38 12.49 5.57
C LYS A 379 1.99 12.61 4.95
N ILE A 380 1.90 13.06 3.69
CA ILE A 380 0.62 13.08 2.97
C ILE A 380 0.05 11.66 2.87
N GLN A 381 0.90 10.65 2.62
CA GLN A 381 0.47 9.25 2.59
C GLN A 381 0.04 8.74 3.97
N ASP A 382 0.70 9.17 5.06
CA ASP A 382 0.26 8.85 6.43
C ASP A 382 -1.17 9.35 6.67
N GLU A 383 -1.47 10.60 6.27
CA GLU A 383 -2.81 11.19 6.41
C GLU A 383 -3.87 10.44 5.58
N ILE A 384 -3.50 10.01 4.36
CA ILE A 384 -4.39 9.23 3.50
C ILE A 384 -4.70 7.87 4.13
N GLU A 385 -3.70 7.09 4.57
CA GLU A 385 -3.95 5.79 5.22
C GLU A 385 -4.78 5.94 6.50
N GLU A 386 -4.50 6.95 7.33
CA GLU A 386 -5.28 7.19 8.56
C GLU A 386 -6.74 7.58 8.25
N SER A 387 -7.00 8.28 7.14
CA SER A 387 -8.36 8.66 6.75
C SER A 387 -9.20 7.46 6.29
N ARG A 388 -8.57 6.47 5.66
CA ARG A 388 -9.25 5.25 5.19
C ARG A 388 -9.65 4.33 6.33
N GLU A 389 -8.80 4.19 7.35
CA GLU A 389 -9.14 3.44 8.58
C GLU A 389 -10.43 3.94 9.25
N LYS A 390 -10.80 5.22 9.05
CA LYS A 390 -11.99 5.84 9.64
C LYS A 390 -13.26 5.69 8.80
N THR A 391 -13.14 5.24 7.56
CA THR A 391 -14.26 5.19 6.61
C THR A 391 -14.51 3.74 6.19
N GLU A 392 -15.38 3.03 6.91
CA GLU A 392 -15.96 1.77 6.42
C GLU A 392 -16.87 2.11 5.23
N ARG A 393 -16.33 2.10 4.01
CA ARG A 393 -17.15 2.17 2.80
C ARG A 393 -17.61 0.77 2.47
N GLY A 394 -18.88 0.47 2.73
CA GLY A 394 -19.53 -0.70 2.12
C GLY A 394 -19.52 -0.57 0.60
N ASP A 395 -19.25 -1.66 -0.10
CA ASP A 395 -19.18 -1.74 -1.58
C ASP A 395 -20.55 -1.51 -2.28
N GLU A 396 -21.59 -1.05 -1.57
CA GLU A 396 -23.01 -1.16 -1.99
C GLU A 396 -23.64 0.11 -2.59
N ASP A 397 -22.91 1.21 -2.82
CA ASP A 397 -23.52 2.46 -3.33
C ASP A 397 -22.78 3.08 -4.54
N TYR A 398 -22.03 2.26 -5.28
CA TYR A 398 -21.30 2.72 -6.47
C TYR A 398 -22.16 2.68 -7.73
N GLY A 399 -22.13 3.76 -8.53
CA GLY A 399 -22.73 3.77 -9.86
C GLY A 399 -21.93 2.95 -10.88
N ASP A 400 -22.57 2.55 -11.98
CA ASP A 400 -21.97 1.67 -13.02
C ASP A 400 -20.61 2.17 -13.55
N LEU A 401 -20.47 3.48 -13.78
CA LEU A 401 -19.22 4.08 -14.26
C LEU A 401 -18.10 4.00 -13.21
N GLU A 402 -18.43 4.12 -11.93
CA GLU A 402 -17.46 4.02 -10.84
C GLU A 402 -16.98 2.57 -10.66
N ILE A 403 -17.90 1.61 -10.78
CA ILE A 403 -17.57 0.18 -10.81
C ILE A 403 -16.68 -0.13 -12.01
N GLU A 404 -17.03 0.35 -13.20
CA GLU A 404 -16.23 0.13 -14.41
C GLU A 404 -14.82 0.75 -14.27
N LEU A 405 -14.72 1.99 -13.78
CA LEU A 405 -13.43 2.66 -13.55
C LEU A 405 -12.59 1.92 -12.51
N ARG A 406 -13.19 1.53 -11.37
CA ARG A 406 -12.50 0.75 -10.33
C ARG A 406 -12.03 -0.59 -10.88
N ARG A 407 -12.90 -1.31 -11.60
CA ARG A 407 -12.54 -2.57 -12.26
C ARG A 407 -11.37 -2.38 -13.21
N SER A 408 -11.39 -1.37 -14.07
CA SER A 408 -10.27 -1.07 -14.97
C SER A 408 -8.95 -0.84 -14.25
N ILE A 409 -8.96 0.00 -13.20
CA ILE A 409 -7.76 0.27 -12.41
C ILE A 409 -7.23 -1.03 -11.78
N LYS A 410 -8.11 -1.83 -11.18
CA LYS A 410 -7.76 -3.08 -10.50
C LYS A 410 -7.27 -4.15 -11.48
N THR A 411 -7.91 -4.30 -12.63
CA THR A 411 -7.48 -5.23 -13.67
C THR A 411 -6.05 -4.92 -14.11
N VAL A 412 -5.73 -3.64 -14.36
CA VAL A 412 -4.35 -3.27 -14.76
C VAL A 412 -3.35 -3.43 -13.61
N GLU A 413 -3.73 -3.17 -12.35
CA GLU A 413 -2.89 -3.44 -11.18
C GLU A 413 -2.60 -4.94 -11.00
N VAL A 414 -3.60 -5.80 -11.23
CA VAL A 414 -3.45 -7.27 -11.21
C VAL A 414 -2.53 -7.72 -12.33
N MET A 415 -2.76 -7.26 -13.57
CA MET A 415 -1.87 -7.54 -14.71
C MET A 415 -0.44 -7.11 -14.41
N GLY A 416 -0.25 -5.88 -13.92
CA GLY A 416 1.02 -5.32 -13.50
C GLY A 416 1.73 -6.20 -12.48
N ASN A 417 1.03 -6.62 -11.42
CA ASN A 417 1.58 -7.54 -10.42
C ASN A 417 1.99 -8.89 -11.04
N MET A 418 1.18 -9.46 -11.93
CA MET A 418 1.48 -10.73 -12.60
C MET A 418 2.76 -10.63 -13.45
N ILE A 419 2.87 -9.62 -14.32
CA ILE A 419 4.04 -9.46 -15.20
C ILE A 419 5.31 -9.08 -14.43
N LYS A 420 5.20 -8.27 -13.36
CA LYS A 420 6.34 -7.92 -12.49
C LYS A 420 6.89 -9.13 -11.75
N ASN A 421 5.99 -9.96 -11.21
CA ASN A 421 6.35 -11.14 -10.42
C ASN A 421 6.84 -12.29 -11.29
N ARG A 422 6.40 -12.37 -12.55
CA ARG A 422 6.78 -13.42 -13.50
C ARG A 422 7.64 -12.92 -14.67
N ALA A 423 8.29 -11.77 -14.54
CA ALA A 423 9.13 -11.15 -15.57
C ALA A 423 10.22 -12.08 -16.15
N GLY A 424 10.74 -13.01 -15.34
CA GLY A 424 11.75 -14.00 -15.78
C GLY A 424 11.20 -15.36 -16.21
N SER A 425 9.88 -15.59 -16.13
CA SER A 425 9.27 -16.91 -16.36
C SER A 425 8.13 -16.90 -17.40
N LEU A 426 7.57 -15.73 -17.73
CA LEU A 426 6.62 -15.58 -18.82
C LEU A 426 7.34 -15.41 -20.16
N GLU A 427 6.70 -15.88 -21.21
CA GLU A 427 7.17 -15.62 -22.57
C GLU A 427 7.18 -14.12 -22.86
N LYS A 428 8.22 -13.69 -23.56
CA LYS A 428 8.42 -12.26 -23.85
C LYS A 428 7.26 -11.64 -24.62
N LYS A 429 6.65 -12.37 -25.56
CA LYS A 429 5.47 -11.90 -26.30
C LYS A 429 4.26 -11.71 -25.40
N THR A 430 4.06 -12.59 -24.41
CA THR A 430 3.01 -12.44 -23.40
C THR A 430 3.26 -11.23 -22.53
N LEU A 431 4.51 -10.99 -22.10
CA LEU A 431 4.88 -9.79 -21.35
C LEU A 431 4.62 -8.50 -22.16
N GLU A 432 5.02 -8.48 -23.43
CA GLU A 432 4.77 -7.36 -24.34
C GLU A 432 3.28 -7.09 -24.51
N PHE A 433 2.49 -8.13 -24.77
CA PHE A 433 1.04 -8.01 -24.95
C PHE A 433 0.34 -7.53 -23.67
N MET A 434 0.59 -8.15 -22.52
CA MET A 434 -0.04 -7.73 -21.26
C MET A 434 0.37 -6.31 -20.85
N PHE A 435 1.62 -5.92 -21.10
CA PHE A 435 2.06 -4.54 -20.86
C PHE A 435 1.32 -3.56 -21.79
N GLU A 436 1.26 -3.85 -23.09
CA GLU A 436 0.54 -3.05 -24.10
C GLU A 436 -0.93 -2.89 -23.72
N GLU A 437 -1.64 -3.99 -23.46
CA GLU A 437 -3.07 -3.97 -23.08
C GLU A 437 -3.31 -3.21 -21.76
N GLY A 438 -2.43 -3.40 -20.77
CA GLY A 438 -2.52 -2.65 -19.50
C GLY A 438 -2.36 -1.14 -19.69
N VAL A 439 -1.45 -0.71 -20.58
CA VAL A 439 -1.34 0.70 -20.98
C VAL A 439 -2.62 1.14 -21.69
N GLU A 440 -3.11 0.38 -22.67
CA GLU A 440 -4.26 0.75 -23.49
C GLU A 440 -5.55 0.92 -22.69
N VAL A 441 -5.79 0.16 -21.62
CA VAL A 441 -6.95 0.39 -20.72
C VAL A 441 -6.94 1.81 -20.16
N TYR A 442 -5.82 2.27 -19.61
CA TYR A 442 -5.72 3.64 -19.08
C TYR A 442 -5.83 4.70 -20.17
N LEU A 443 -5.31 4.42 -21.37
CA LEU A 443 -5.44 5.32 -22.51
C LEU A 443 -6.88 5.42 -23.01
N ARG A 444 -7.67 4.34 -22.95
CA ARG A 444 -9.11 4.36 -23.25
C ARG A 444 -9.90 5.13 -22.19
N ILE A 445 -9.53 4.98 -20.92
CA ILE A 445 -10.07 5.82 -19.84
C ILE A 445 -9.79 7.30 -20.11
N LEU A 446 -8.57 7.67 -20.51
CA LEU A 446 -8.23 9.06 -20.87
C LEU A 446 -9.15 9.62 -21.95
N THR A 447 -9.33 8.88 -23.04
CA THR A 447 -10.24 9.28 -24.12
C THR A 447 -11.69 9.43 -23.64
N SER A 448 -12.13 8.59 -22.70
CA SER A 448 -13.46 8.72 -22.09
C SER A 448 -13.64 10.04 -21.34
N PHE A 449 -12.58 10.54 -20.69
CA PHE A 449 -12.58 11.85 -20.02
C PHE A 449 -12.49 13.02 -21.00
N PHE A 450 -11.91 12.84 -22.19
CA PHE A 450 -11.87 13.90 -23.20
C PHE A 450 -13.24 14.19 -23.81
N SER A 451 -14.12 13.19 -23.91
CA SER A 451 -15.48 13.37 -24.46
C SER A 451 -16.27 14.50 -23.79
N PRO A 452 -16.48 14.50 -22.45
CA PRO A 452 -17.23 15.57 -21.78
C PRO A 452 -16.49 16.92 -21.77
N ILE A 453 -15.16 16.93 -21.90
CA ILE A 453 -14.40 18.19 -21.99
C ILE A 453 -14.62 18.83 -23.36
N LYS A 454 -14.73 18.03 -24.43
CA LYS A 454 -14.98 18.52 -25.80
C LYS A 454 -16.40 19.07 -26.00
N ASP A 455 -17.38 18.59 -25.23
CA ASP A 455 -18.74 19.12 -25.27
C ASP A 455 -18.86 20.45 -24.50
N ASP A 456 -19.17 21.54 -25.19
CA ASP A 456 -19.23 22.88 -24.59
C ASP A 456 -20.30 22.98 -23.49
N ARG A 457 -21.43 22.28 -23.60
CA ARG A 457 -22.51 22.33 -22.59
C ARG A 457 -22.11 21.59 -21.33
N GLU A 458 -21.55 20.39 -21.46
CA GLU A 458 -21.07 19.62 -20.31
C GLU A 458 -19.91 20.34 -19.62
N ARG A 459 -19.01 20.94 -20.40
CA ARG A 459 -17.92 21.79 -19.90
C ARG A 459 -18.45 22.97 -19.07
N GLU A 460 -19.40 23.73 -19.62
CA GLU A 460 -20.02 24.88 -18.93
C GLU A 460 -20.70 24.46 -17.62
N VAL A 461 -21.41 23.34 -17.60
CA VAL A 461 -22.07 22.82 -16.37
C VAL A 461 -21.05 22.57 -15.26
N VAL A 462 -19.89 22.01 -15.57
CA VAL A 462 -18.84 21.74 -14.57
C VAL A 462 -18.18 23.04 -14.09
N ILE A 463 -17.92 23.99 -15.00
CA ILE A 463 -17.35 25.31 -14.66
C ILE A 463 -18.30 26.08 -13.75
N ASP A 464 -19.60 26.09 -14.06
CA ASP A 464 -20.64 26.71 -13.23
C ASP A 464 -20.74 26.06 -11.86
N PHE A 465 -20.63 24.73 -11.78
CA PHE A 465 -20.58 24.02 -10.52
C PHE A 465 -19.38 24.46 -9.66
N ILE A 466 -18.18 24.55 -10.25
CA ILE A 466 -16.97 25.04 -9.56
C ILE A 466 -17.19 26.46 -9.06
N SER A 467 -17.74 27.34 -9.91
CA SER A 467 -18.03 28.74 -9.59
C SER A 467 -18.98 28.85 -8.39
N CYS A 468 -20.09 28.08 -8.38
CA CYS A 468 -21.03 28.02 -7.27
C CYS A 468 -20.39 27.55 -5.96
N ARG A 469 -19.45 26.58 -6.02
CA ARG A 469 -18.72 26.10 -4.84
C ARG A 469 -17.75 27.16 -4.31
N LEU A 470 -17.04 27.86 -5.18
CA LEU A 470 -16.13 28.95 -4.80
C LEU A 470 -16.88 30.12 -4.17
N GLU A 471 -18.05 30.48 -4.70
CA GLU A 471 -18.90 31.52 -4.12
C GLU A 471 -19.28 31.19 -2.67
N LYS A 472 -19.70 29.95 -2.40
CA LYS A 472 -20.02 29.48 -1.03
C LYS A 472 -18.82 29.55 -0.09
N ILE A 473 -17.61 29.22 -0.56
CA ILE A 473 -16.37 29.27 0.25
C ILE A 473 -15.94 30.72 0.53
N THR A 474 -16.26 31.66 -0.35
CA THR A 474 -15.83 33.06 -0.27
C THR A 474 -16.87 34.01 0.31
N ALA A 475 -18.12 33.55 0.50
CA ALA A 475 -19.27 34.33 0.96
C ALA A 475 -19.12 35.09 2.30
N GLY A 476 -18.06 34.83 3.08
CA GLY A 476 -17.75 35.49 4.35
C GLY A 476 -16.41 36.24 4.42
N LYS A 477 -15.70 36.44 3.29
CA LYS A 477 -14.43 37.18 3.26
C LYS A 477 -14.67 38.67 2.92
N GLU A 478 -13.89 39.57 3.55
CA GLU A 478 -14.04 41.04 3.42
C GLU A 478 -13.92 41.53 1.96
N ASP A 479 -13.11 40.86 1.12
CA ASP A 479 -13.01 41.12 -0.32
C ASP A 479 -13.92 40.14 -1.11
N ARG A 480 -15.15 40.57 -1.41
CA ARG A 480 -16.01 39.83 -2.35
C ARG A 480 -15.37 39.81 -3.74
N ILE A 481 -15.07 38.62 -4.22
CA ILE A 481 -14.60 38.39 -5.59
C ILE A 481 -15.77 38.68 -6.54
N SER A 482 -15.53 39.46 -7.61
CA SER A 482 -16.55 39.72 -8.62
C SER A 482 -16.93 38.43 -9.36
N ARG A 483 -18.17 38.36 -9.86
CA ARG A 483 -18.66 37.21 -10.63
C ARG A 483 -17.77 36.87 -11.83
N GLU A 484 -17.36 37.87 -12.60
CA GLU A 484 -16.45 37.68 -13.74
C GLU A 484 -15.08 37.10 -13.33
N LYS A 485 -14.58 37.48 -12.14
CA LYS A 485 -13.33 36.92 -11.62
C LYS A 485 -13.52 35.51 -11.09
N LEU A 486 -14.68 35.17 -10.51
CA LEU A 486 -15.03 33.79 -10.14
C LEU A 486 -15.11 32.88 -11.36
N GLU A 487 -15.72 33.35 -12.46
CA GLU A 487 -15.80 32.61 -13.74
C GLU A 487 -14.39 32.29 -14.28
N LYS A 488 -13.50 33.29 -14.40
CA LYS A 488 -12.11 33.07 -14.84
C LYS A 488 -11.31 32.13 -13.94
N ILE A 489 -11.50 32.21 -12.61
CA ILE A 489 -10.86 31.29 -11.67
C ILE A 489 -11.41 29.87 -11.85
N SER A 490 -12.72 29.74 -12.09
CA SER A 490 -13.39 28.45 -12.27
C SER A 490 -12.95 27.75 -13.54
N GLU A 491 -12.85 28.49 -14.65
CA GLU A 491 -12.24 28.01 -15.91
C GLU A 491 -10.81 27.54 -15.68
N SER A 492 -9.99 28.34 -14.98
CA SER A 492 -8.61 27.97 -14.69
C SER A 492 -8.53 26.70 -13.83
N ILE A 493 -9.38 26.56 -12.81
CA ILE A 493 -9.45 25.33 -11.99
C ILE A 493 -9.89 24.15 -12.84
N PHE A 494 -10.89 24.31 -13.70
CA PHE A 494 -11.38 23.25 -14.58
C PHE A 494 -10.26 22.71 -15.47
N TRP A 495 -9.55 23.58 -16.18
CA TRP A 495 -8.48 23.14 -17.08
C TRP A 495 -7.28 22.55 -16.34
N ASN A 496 -6.89 23.12 -15.19
CA ASN A 496 -5.82 22.56 -14.38
C ASN A 496 -6.21 21.21 -13.75
N LEU A 497 -7.47 21.03 -13.33
CA LEU A 497 -7.96 19.75 -12.81
C LEU A 497 -7.89 18.67 -13.90
N ASN A 498 -8.38 18.97 -15.10
CA ASN A 498 -8.29 18.04 -16.24
C ASN A 498 -6.83 17.75 -16.62
N PHE A 499 -5.94 18.74 -16.55
CA PHE A 499 -4.51 18.54 -16.78
C PHE A 499 -3.91 17.55 -15.77
N PHE A 500 -4.26 17.69 -14.48
CA PHE A 500 -3.82 16.77 -13.44
C PHE A 500 -4.46 15.38 -13.55
N VAL A 501 -5.67 15.25 -14.12
CA VAL A 501 -6.24 13.94 -14.47
C VAL A 501 -5.40 13.25 -15.54
N VAL A 502 -5.00 13.96 -16.61
CA VAL A 502 -4.14 13.39 -17.64
C VAL A 502 -2.78 12.99 -17.08
N TYR A 503 -2.12 13.90 -16.36
CA TYR A 503 -0.85 13.63 -15.70
C TYR A 503 -0.96 12.45 -14.72
N GLY A 504 -2.03 12.42 -13.91
CA GLY A 504 -2.27 11.39 -12.91
C GLY A 504 -2.51 10.01 -13.52
N LEU A 505 -3.21 9.91 -14.65
CA LEU A 505 -3.39 8.63 -15.35
C LEU A 505 -2.10 8.14 -16.02
N VAL A 506 -1.28 9.04 -16.58
CA VAL A 506 0.07 8.67 -17.07
C VAL A 506 0.94 8.17 -15.92
N ASP A 507 0.94 8.87 -14.78
CA ASP A 507 1.63 8.44 -13.56
C ASP A 507 1.10 7.10 -13.04
N LYS A 508 -0.22 6.87 -13.12
CA LYS A 508 -0.85 5.61 -12.74
C LYS A 508 -0.38 4.45 -13.63
N VAL A 509 -0.28 4.64 -14.95
CA VAL A 509 0.28 3.64 -15.88
C VAL A 509 1.70 3.27 -15.45
N ILE A 510 2.55 4.27 -15.22
CA ILE A 510 3.96 4.08 -14.83
C ILE A 510 4.06 3.19 -13.58
N HIS A 511 3.22 3.43 -12.56
CA HIS A 511 3.28 2.67 -11.31
C HIS A 511 2.58 1.31 -11.38
N SER A 512 1.49 1.18 -12.15
CA SER A 512 0.75 -0.08 -12.27
C SER A 512 1.54 -1.13 -13.06
N VAL A 513 2.07 -0.78 -14.24
CA VAL A 513 2.70 -1.76 -15.16
C VAL A 513 4.22 -1.58 -15.34
N GLY A 514 4.78 -0.45 -14.91
CA GLY A 514 6.22 -0.18 -15.03
C GLY A 514 7.07 -1.00 -14.05
N SER A 515 8.29 -1.37 -14.45
CA SER A 515 9.27 -2.01 -13.58
C SER A 515 10.66 -1.98 -14.20
N ASN A 516 11.71 -1.91 -13.37
CA ASN A 516 13.09 -2.10 -13.85
C ASN A 516 13.33 -3.50 -14.44
N LYS A 517 12.59 -4.52 -13.97
CA LYS A 517 12.65 -5.90 -14.50
C LYS A 517 12.07 -6.05 -15.91
N LEU A 518 11.27 -5.07 -16.35
CA LEU A 518 10.57 -5.10 -17.64
C LEU A 518 11.14 -4.09 -18.65
N SER A 519 12.30 -3.49 -18.37
CA SER A 519 12.86 -2.40 -19.18
C SER A 519 12.93 -2.71 -20.68
N GLU A 520 13.34 -3.93 -21.07
CA GLU A 520 13.42 -4.30 -22.48
C GLU A 520 12.04 -4.46 -23.16
N VAL A 521 11.08 -5.03 -22.43
CA VAL A 521 9.68 -5.19 -22.88
C VAL A 521 9.06 -3.81 -23.10
N ILE A 522 9.20 -2.93 -22.11
CA ILE A 522 8.66 -1.57 -22.12
C ILE A 522 9.24 -0.78 -23.30
N ASN A 523 10.57 -0.78 -23.47
CA ASN A 523 11.21 -0.08 -24.58
C ASN A 523 10.68 -0.58 -25.93
N ARG A 524 10.62 -1.90 -26.14
CA ARG A 524 10.16 -2.45 -27.41
C ARG A 524 8.71 -2.09 -27.74
N VAL A 525 7.80 -2.18 -26.76
CA VAL A 525 6.38 -1.83 -26.97
C VAL A 525 6.25 -0.32 -27.25
N CYS A 526 6.93 0.52 -26.46
CA CYS A 526 6.91 1.96 -26.65
C CYS A 526 7.51 2.39 -28.02
N ASP A 527 8.62 1.78 -28.43
CA ASP A 527 9.26 2.06 -29.72
C ASP A 527 8.39 1.60 -30.91
N LYS A 528 7.64 0.50 -30.75
CA LYS A 528 6.69 0.01 -31.77
C LYS A 528 5.48 0.94 -31.93
N LYS A 529 4.97 1.53 -30.84
CA LYS A 529 3.80 2.41 -30.85
C LYS A 529 4.14 3.84 -31.27
N ASP A 530 5.29 4.36 -30.85
CA ASP A 530 5.86 5.70 -31.16
C ASP A 530 4.87 6.88 -31.07
N THR A 531 3.97 6.88 -30.08
CA THR A 531 3.12 8.05 -29.80
C THR A 531 3.69 8.90 -28.65
N PRO A 532 3.28 10.17 -28.51
CA PRO A 532 3.69 11.02 -27.38
C PRO A 532 3.46 10.36 -26.03
N VAL A 533 2.29 9.75 -25.79
CA VAL A 533 2.00 9.10 -24.49
C VAL A 533 2.88 7.89 -24.22
N TYR A 534 3.20 7.06 -25.21
CA TYR A 534 4.11 5.93 -25.02
C TYR A 534 5.54 6.38 -24.74
N SER A 535 5.96 7.52 -25.31
CA SER A 535 7.22 8.18 -24.93
C SER A 535 7.20 8.65 -23.47
N LEU A 536 6.12 9.32 -23.03
CA LEU A 536 5.94 9.74 -21.63
C LEU A 536 6.05 8.54 -20.68
N ILE A 537 5.37 7.44 -20.98
CA ILE A 537 5.41 6.22 -20.17
C ILE A 537 6.83 5.64 -20.11
N ARG A 538 7.51 5.48 -21.25
CA ARG A 538 8.89 4.98 -21.32
C ARG A 538 9.84 5.80 -20.45
N HIS A 539 9.83 7.11 -20.61
CA HIS A 539 10.70 8.00 -19.86
C HIS A 539 10.29 8.09 -18.38
N GLY A 540 9.00 8.06 -18.06
CA GLY A 540 8.50 8.05 -16.69
C GLY A 540 8.91 6.79 -15.92
N VAL A 541 8.81 5.62 -16.54
CA VAL A 541 9.32 4.36 -15.98
C VAL A 541 10.82 4.46 -15.72
N SER A 542 11.60 5.00 -16.66
CA SER A 542 13.05 5.18 -16.47
C SER A 542 13.37 6.16 -15.33
N MET A 543 12.66 7.28 -15.24
CA MET A 543 12.82 8.28 -14.19
C MET A 543 12.49 7.71 -12.80
N TRP A 544 11.44 6.89 -12.69
CA TRP A 544 11.01 6.32 -11.41
C TRP A 544 11.81 5.08 -11.03
N TYR A 545 11.83 4.04 -11.86
CA TYR A 545 12.41 2.73 -11.48
C TYR A 545 13.93 2.69 -11.64
N ASN A 546 14.48 3.42 -12.62
CA ASN A 546 15.92 3.46 -12.87
C ASN A 546 16.60 4.69 -12.27
N LYS A 547 15.82 5.62 -11.70
CA LYS A 547 16.29 6.92 -11.18
C LYS A 547 17.11 7.69 -12.22
N SER A 548 16.72 7.53 -13.49
CA SER A 548 17.49 7.98 -14.65
C SER A 548 16.66 8.90 -15.53
N LEU A 549 17.14 10.12 -15.74
CA LEU A 549 16.58 11.07 -16.70
C LEU A 549 17.48 11.11 -17.95
N GLN A 550 17.00 10.54 -19.05
CA GLN A 550 17.67 10.60 -20.36
C GLN A 550 17.35 11.94 -21.03
N VAL A 551 18.11 12.99 -20.69
CA VAL A 551 17.83 14.38 -21.12
C VAL A 551 17.82 14.50 -22.64
N ASP A 552 18.85 13.99 -23.33
CA ASP A 552 19.01 14.14 -24.79
C ASP A 552 17.92 13.38 -25.55
N ASP A 553 17.73 12.10 -25.24
CA ASP A 553 16.68 11.28 -25.87
C ASP A 553 15.28 11.89 -25.70
N LEU A 554 15.00 12.49 -24.53
CA LEU A 554 13.71 13.10 -24.23
C LEU A 554 13.55 14.45 -24.92
N SER A 555 14.58 15.30 -24.96
CA SER A 555 14.52 16.58 -25.68
C SER A 555 14.30 16.33 -27.18
N GLU A 556 15.06 15.43 -27.79
CA GLU A 556 14.91 15.07 -29.20
C GLU A 556 13.50 14.54 -29.52
N ARG A 557 12.92 13.71 -28.63
CA ARG A 557 11.58 13.16 -28.86
C ARG A 557 10.46 14.19 -28.73
N VAL A 558 10.62 15.19 -27.87
CA VAL A 558 9.64 16.25 -27.59
C VAL A 558 9.66 17.36 -28.64
N GLU A 559 10.79 17.53 -29.34
CA GLU A 559 10.93 18.46 -30.46
C GLU A 559 10.19 18.01 -31.73
N LYS A 560 9.83 16.73 -31.84
CA LYS A 560 8.95 16.26 -32.93
C LYS A 560 7.61 17.01 -32.91
N ASP A 561 7.05 17.31 -34.10
CA ASP A 561 5.83 18.12 -34.26
C ASP A 561 4.53 17.39 -33.89
N ASP A 562 4.61 16.10 -33.55
CA ASP A 562 3.46 15.31 -33.10
C ASP A 562 3.06 15.61 -31.65
N PHE A 563 3.98 16.14 -30.83
CA PHE A 563 3.71 16.49 -29.43
C PHE A 563 2.78 17.70 -29.31
N SER A 564 1.69 17.55 -28.56
CA SER A 564 0.83 18.67 -28.15
C SER A 564 1.49 19.56 -27.09
N GLU A 565 1.01 20.79 -26.93
CA GLU A 565 1.49 21.71 -25.90
C GLU A 565 1.17 21.20 -24.48
N ILE A 566 0.03 20.53 -24.31
CA ILE A 566 -0.32 19.85 -23.07
C ILE A 566 0.63 18.68 -22.78
N ALA A 567 0.98 17.85 -23.78
CA ALA A 567 1.95 16.77 -23.61
C ALA A 567 3.34 17.30 -23.25
N ARG A 568 3.77 18.40 -23.87
CA ARG A 568 5.02 19.11 -23.51
C ARG A 568 4.99 19.61 -22.07
N LYS A 569 3.87 20.12 -21.58
CA LYS A 569 3.72 20.50 -20.16
C LYS A 569 3.78 19.28 -19.25
N ILE A 570 3.17 18.16 -19.61
CA ILE A 570 3.28 16.91 -18.85
C ILE A 570 4.75 16.49 -18.70
N VAL A 571 5.55 16.52 -19.77
CA VAL A 571 6.99 16.27 -19.72
C VAL A 571 7.67 17.16 -18.68
N ARG A 572 7.40 18.48 -18.72
CA ARG A 572 8.01 19.43 -17.78
C ARG A 572 7.62 19.13 -16.33
N PHE A 573 6.38 18.71 -16.07
CA PHE A 573 5.95 18.29 -14.74
C PHE A 573 6.64 17.00 -14.28
N MET A 574 6.76 15.99 -15.14
CA MET A 574 7.47 14.76 -14.83
C MET A 574 8.94 15.03 -14.48
N ILE A 575 9.60 15.90 -15.26
CA ILE A 575 10.99 16.32 -15.02
C ILE A 575 11.12 17.09 -13.70
N ALA A 576 10.24 18.06 -13.44
CA ALA A 576 10.27 18.82 -12.18
C ALA A 576 10.03 17.90 -10.98
N ASN A 577 9.11 16.94 -11.10
CA ASN A 577 8.84 15.91 -10.10
C ASN A 577 10.05 14.99 -9.86
N HIS A 578 10.74 14.58 -10.94
CA HIS A 578 11.98 13.83 -10.82
C HIS A 578 13.06 14.66 -10.11
N ALA A 579 13.24 15.92 -10.50
CA ALA A 579 14.25 16.80 -9.93
C ALA A 579 14.02 17.13 -8.45
N SER A 580 12.77 17.12 -7.96
CA SER A 580 12.46 17.34 -6.54
C SER A 580 12.72 16.11 -5.66
N MET A 581 12.69 14.91 -6.24
CA MET A 581 12.76 13.64 -5.51
C MET A 581 14.13 12.94 -5.60
N HIS A 582 15.04 13.46 -6.40
CA HIS A 582 16.36 12.88 -6.69
C HIS A 582 17.47 13.90 -6.54
N VAL A 583 18.66 13.40 -6.24
CA VAL A 583 19.87 14.22 -6.10
C VAL A 583 20.38 14.55 -7.49
N LEU A 584 20.38 15.84 -7.80
CA LEU A 584 20.90 16.42 -9.03
C LEU A 584 21.85 17.56 -8.69
N ASP A 585 22.98 17.61 -9.37
CA ASP A 585 23.94 18.69 -9.23
C ASP A 585 23.46 19.98 -9.93
N PHE A 586 24.20 21.07 -9.71
CA PHE A 586 23.83 22.36 -10.29
C PHE A 586 23.88 22.39 -11.82
N LYS A 587 24.84 21.70 -12.44
CA LYS A 587 25.00 21.66 -13.89
C LYS A 587 23.87 20.87 -14.53
N GLU A 588 23.48 19.75 -13.93
CA GLU A 588 22.35 18.93 -14.33
C GLU A 588 21.04 19.73 -14.27
N LYS A 589 20.77 20.43 -13.15
CA LYS A 589 19.60 21.30 -13.02
C LYS A 589 19.59 22.44 -14.06
N GLN A 590 20.74 23.04 -14.33
CA GLN A 590 20.85 24.10 -15.33
C GLN A 590 20.61 23.58 -16.75
N ARG A 591 21.18 22.41 -17.09
CA ARG A 591 20.95 21.73 -18.36
C ARG A 591 19.47 21.43 -18.57
N ILE A 592 18.82 20.83 -17.57
CA ILE A 592 17.38 20.54 -17.61
C ILE A 592 16.57 21.84 -17.80
N GLY A 593 16.90 22.89 -17.06
CA GLY A 593 16.21 24.18 -17.17
C GLY A 593 16.34 24.81 -18.56
N HIS A 594 17.51 24.65 -19.20
CA HIS A 594 17.76 25.12 -20.56
C HIS A 594 16.99 24.32 -21.62
N GLU A 595 17.17 22.99 -21.65
CA GLU A 595 16.59 22.12 -22.68
C GLU A 595 15.05 22.11 -22.67
N PHE A 596 14.43 22.17 -21.48
CA PHE A 596 12.98 22.05 -21.36
C PHE A 596 12.25 23.36 -21.04
N GLY A 597 12.98 24.47 -20.94
CA GLY A 597 12.43 25.79 -20.61
C GLY A 597 11.82 25.87 -19.21
N ILE A 598 12.34 25.11 -18.24
CA ILE A 598 11.82 25.05 -16.87
C ILE A 598 12.59 26.01 -15.96
N SER A 599 11.93 27.09 -15.54
CA SER A 599 12.56 28.06 -14.64
C SER A 599 12.75 27.50 -13.21
N PRO A 600 13.90 27.76 -12.55
CA PRO A 600 14.03 27.54 -11.12
C PRO A 600 13.16 28.54 -10.37
N LYS A 601 12.43 28.07 -9.37
CA LYS A 601 11.53 28.91 -8.56
C LYS A 601 12.28 30.13 -8.01
N LYS A 602 11.97 31.35 -8.49
CA LYS A 602 11.97 32.55 -7.64
C LYS A 602 10.64 32.50 -6.92
N LEU A 603 10.62 32.00 -5.68
CA LEU A 603 9.49 32.29 -4.80
C LEU A 603 9.38 33.82 -4.76
N LEU A 604 8.22 34.35 -5.14
CA LEU A 604 7.81 35.68 -4.71
C LEU A 604 7.86 35.66 -3.18
N GLU A 605 8.97 36.13 -2.61
CA GLU A 605 8.99 36.60 -1.23
C GLU A 605 7.83 37.57 -1.10
N SER A 606 6.83 37.20 -0.31
CA SER A 606 5.83 38.14 0.18
C SER A 606 6.58 39.38 0.62
N GLN A 607 6.34 40.52 -0.03
CA GLN A 607 7.01 41.77 0.30
C GLN A 607 6.98 41.95 1.82
N PRO A 608 8.09 42.35 2.45
CA PRO A 608 8.06 42.70 3.87
C PRO A 608 7.03 43.81 4.01
N LYS A 609 5.97 43.56 4.78
CA LYS A 609 5.03 44.60 5.22
C LYS A 609 5.86 45.77 5.69
N ASN A 610 5.76 46.89 4.98
CA ASN A 610 6.31 48.17 5.40
C ASN A 610 5.82 48.42 6.83
N LYS A 611 6.69 48.23 7.82
CA LYS A 611 6.44 48.70 9.18
C LYS A 611 6.56 50.20 9.12
N ASP A 612 5.39 50.81 9.20
CA ASP A 612 5.10 52.19 9.47
C ASP A 612 6.17 52.87 10.35
N LYS A 613 6.91 53.80 9.74
CA LYS A 613 7.69 54.82 10.45
C LYS A 613 6.73 55.95 10.80
N SER A 614 5.99 55.80 11.89
CA SER A 614 5.23 56.91 12.49
C SER A 614 5.11 56.75 14.00
N ARG A 615 6.25 56.86 14.70
CA ARG A 615 6.28 57.31 16.10
C ARG A 615 7.41 58.32 16.30
N ARG A 616 7.09 59.58 15.99
CA ARG A 616 7.66 60.78 16.63
C ARG A 616 6.53 61.79 16.73
N MET A 617 6.46 62.46 17.89
CA MET A 617 5.44 63.43 18.34
C MET A 617 4.14 62.72 18.77
N GLN A 618 3.74 62.66 20.04
CA GLN A 618 3.96 63.50 21.21
C GLN A 618 4.12 62.68 22.49
#